data_AF-A0A960PCA4-F1
#
_entry.id   AF-A0A960PCA4-F1
#
_cell.length_a   1.000
_cell.length_b   1.000
_cell.length_c   1.000
_cell.angle_alpha   90.00
_cell.angle_beta   90.00
_cell.angle_gamma   90.00
#
_symmetry.space_group_name_H-M   'P 1'
#
loop_
_entity.id
_entity.type
_entity.pdbx_description
1 polymer ?
#
loop_
_entity_poly.entity_id
_entity_poly.type
_entity_poly.pdbx_seq_one_letter_code
_entity_poly.pdbx_strand_id
1 'polypeptide(L)'
;MEIFGDRRYVEIPGDKVFELPPLLVKESRGSGSLDDMVGRAESIVENDWLMPDELPADERTAQALERRRVGLAVNLAEQYVSFLKHWVWGESILEWIRQCEITFETRPSLRPLLKPDVWPHAGRSSFVTLLEDKRAPHQGVNLENAMGYRLTFRQPPPIHFFSDKFLFFLNSSIAANAYQTWAGSAGGDSASLPPERFRFFVTGTEIRQV
;
A
#
# COMPACT_ATOMS: atom_id res chain seq x y z
N MET A 1 -14.19 8.25 -26.42
CA MET A 1 -13.49 7.00 -26.05
C MET A 1 -12.02 7.35 -25.90
N GLU A 2 -11.61 7.74 -24.69
CA GLU A 2 -10.18 7.84 -24.37
C GLU A 2 -9.79 6.50 -23.77
N ILE A 3 -9.10 5.69 -24.58
CA ILE A 3 -8.63 4.36 -24.21
C ILE A 3 -7.27 4.58 -23.52
N PHE A 4 -7.25 4.64 -22.19
CA PHE A 4 -6.00 4.63 -21.43
C PHE A 4 -5.41 3.20 -21.42
N GLY A 5 -4.68 2.87 -22.49
CA GLY A 5 -3.90 1.64 -22.61
C GLY A 5 -4.68 0.41 -23.09
N ASP A 6 -3.96 -0.67 -23.38
CA ASP A 6 -4.44 -1.98 -23.90
C ASP A 6 -5.33 -2.77 -22.90
N ARG A 7 -5.99 -2.06 -21.97
CA ARG A 7 -6.76 -2.61 -20.86
C ARG A 7 -8.18 -2.96 -21.32
N ARG A 8 -8.59 -4.22 -21.13
CA ARG A 8 -9.96 -4.67 -21.40
C ARG A 8 -10.85 -4.37 -20.21
N TYR A 9 -12.01 -3.76 -20.43
CA TYR A 9 -13.00 -3.47 -19.39
C TYR A 9 -14.22 -4.39 -19.52
N VAL A 10 -14.87 -4.72 -18.40
CA VAL A 10 -16.12 -5.49 -18.41
C VAL A 10 -17.25 -4.63 -18.97
N GLU A 11 -17.95 -5.13 -19.99
CA GLU A 11 -19.13 -4.45 -20.53
C GLU A 11 -20.31 -4.60 -19.56
N ILE A 12 -20.83 -3.48 -19.08
CA ILE A 12 -22.02 -3.44 -18.24
C ILE A 12 -23.19 -2.91 -19.10
N PRO A 13 -24.25 -3.70 -19.32
CA PRO A 13 -25.39 -3.26 -20.12
C PRO A 13 -26.11 -2.05 -19.49
N GLY A 14 -26.50 -1.09 -20.33
CA GLY A 14 -27.18 0.16 -19.97
C GLY A 14 -26.22 1.29 -19.56
N ASP A 15 -26.76 2.47 -19.24
CA ASP A 15 -25.97 3.68 -18.91
C ASP A 15 -25.94 4.00 -17.41
N LYS A 16 -26.32 3.02 -16.58
CA LYS A 16 -26.41 3.23 -15.14
C LYS A 16 -25.00 3.35 -14.53
N VAL A 17 -24.83 4.35 -13.69
CA VAL A 17 -23.66 4.55 -12.82
C VAL A 17 -23.94 3.92 -11.46
N PHE A 18 -23.00 3.15 -10.93
CA PHE A 18 -23.10 2.48 -9.64
C PHE A 18 -22.26 3.18 -8.58
N GLU A 19 -22.86 3.36 -7.40
CA GLU A 19 -22.15 3.83 -6.23
C GLU A 19 -21.55 2.64 -5.48
N LEU A 20 -20.23 2.68 -5.28
CA LEU A 20 -19.48 1.77 -4.43
C LEU A 20 -19.43 2.32 -3.00
N PRO A 21 -19.19 1.45 -2.00
CA PRO A 21 -18.86 1.89 -0.64
C PRO A 21 -17.74 2.94 -0.63
N PRO A 22 -17.73 3.87 0.34
CA PRO A 22 -16.63 4.82 0.48
C PRO A 22 -15.34 4.09 0.90
N LEU A 23 -14.21 4.49 0.32
CA LEU A 23 -12.89 4.05 0.75
C LEU A 23 -12.51 4.82 2.02
N LEU A 24 -12.52 4.13 3.16
CA LEU A 24 -12.13 4.69 4.45
C LEU A 24 -10.64 4.48 4.67
N VAL A 25 -9.84 5.53 4.52
CA VAL A 25 -8.39 5.46 4.77
C VAL A 25 -8.17 5.66 6.25
N LYS A 26 -7.68 4.61 6.93
CA LYS A 26 -7.32 4.73 8.34
C LYS A 26 -6.18 5.72 8.50
N GLU A 27 -6.29 6.61 9.47
CA GLU A 27 -5.12 7.36 9.92
C GLU A 27 -4.13 6.38 10.56
N SER A 28 -2.83 6.59 10.31
CA SER A 28 -1.76 5.92 11.05
C SER A 28 -1.80 6.38 12.51
N ARG A 29 -2.72 5.82 13.30
CA ARG A 29 -2.85 6.08 14.74
C ARG A 29 -1.78 5.38 15.59
N GLY A 30 -0.76 4.80 14.95
CA GLY A 30 0.14 3.82 15.57
C GLY A 30 1.62 4.19 15.62
N SER A 31 2.06 5.26 14.96
CA SER A 31 3.43 5.75 15.16
C SER A 31 3.37 6.80 16.26
N GLY A 32 4.19 6.66 17.30
CA GLY A 32 4.51 7.80 18.16
C GLY A 32 5.02 8.98 17.33
N SER A 33 5.40 10.08 17.98
CA SER A 33 6.09 11.16 17.27
C SER A 33 7.23 10.57 16.43
N LEU A 34 7.56 11.19 15.29
CA LEU A 34 8.76 10.81 14.52
C LEU A 34 9.97 10.70 15.46
N ASP A 35 10.01 11.56 16.48
CA ASP A 35 10.97 11.56 17.58
C ASP A 35 11.04 10.23 18.35
N ASP A 36 9.88 9.63 18.69
CA ASP A 36 9.81 8.31 19.34
C ASP A 36 10.33 7.20 18.42
N MET A 37 10.12 7.33 17.10
CA MET A 37 10.59 6.37 16.12
C MET A 37 12.10 6.48 15.92
N VAL A 38 12.64 7.71 15.95
CA VAL A 38 14.08 7.99 15.88
C VAL A 38 14.79 7.42 17.11
N GLY A 39 14.25 7.59 18.32
CA GLY A 39 14.85 6.99 19.53
C GLY A 39 14.89 5.46 19.49
N ARG A 40 13.86 4.81 18.92
CA ARG A 40 13.87 3.35 18.69
C ARG A 40 14.86 2.93 17.60
N ALA A 41 14.99 3.73 16.55
CA ALA A 41 15.94 3.51 15.47
C ALA A 41 17.39 3.67 15.94
N GLU A 42 17.66 4.62 16.83
CA GLU A 42 18.98 4.84 17.42
C GLU A 42 19.46 3.61 18.19
N SER A 43 18.61 3.03 19.03
CA SER A 43 18.92 1.77 19.72
C SER A 43 19.20 0.61 18.76
N ILE A 44 18.58 0.58 17.57
CA ILE A 44 18.86 -0.44 16.56
C ILE A 44 20.24 -0.20 15.95
N VAL A 45 20.56 1.03 15.55
CA VAL A 45 21.85 1.37 14.95
C VAL A 45 23.01 1.18 15.94
N GLU A 46 22.78 1.39 17.23
CA GLU A 46 23.74 1.08 18.30
C GLU A 46 24.03 -0.43 18.42
N ASN A 47 23.01 -1.26 18.27
CA ASN A 47 23.13 -2.72 18.40
C ASN A 47 23.57 -3.39 17.09
N ASP A 48 23.47 -2.71 15.95
CA ASP A 48 23.89 -3.23 14.66
C ASP A 48 25.43 -3.15 14.57
N TRP A 49 26.08 -4.28 14.26
CA TRP A 49 27.53 -4.52 14.17
C TRP A 49 28.29 -3.61 13.16
N LEU A 50 27.61 -2.66 12.54
CA LEU A 50 28.09 -1.77 11.48
C LEU A 50 28.90 -0.57 11.99
N MET A 51 28.88 -0.31 13.29
CA MET A 51 29.77 0.67 13.90
C MET A 51 31.14 0.01 14.14
N PRO A 52 32.26 0.64 13.75
CA PRO A 52 33.57 0.13 14.09
C PRO A 52 33.68 0.00 15.62
N ASP A 53 33.98 -1.21 16.11
CA ASP A 53 34.32 -1.47 17.53
C ASP A 53 35.60 -0.71 17.98
N GLU A 54 36.29 -0.06 17.03
CA GLU A 54 37.46 0.75 17.30
C GLU A 54 37.07 2.01 18.09
N LEU A 55 37.46 2.03 19.37
CA LEU A 55 37.39 3.20 20.23
C LEU A 55 38.00 4.40 19.50
N PRO A 56 37.25 5.51 19.31
CA PRO A 56 37.74 6.66 18.58
C PRO A 56 39.00 7.22 19.26
N ALA A 57 40.09 7.34 18.50
CA ALA A 57 41.36 7.84 19.01
C ALA A 57 41.35 9.35 19.34
N ASP A 58 40.33 10.10 18.92
CA ASP A 58 40.20 11.56 19.09
C ASP A 58 38.72 11.99 19.26
N GLU A 59 38.46 13.10 19.96
CA GLU A 59 37.10 13.64 20.18
C GLU A 59 36.39 13.99 18.86
N ARG A 60 37.16 14.40 17.85
CA ARG A 60 36.62 14.72 16.52
C ARG A 60 36.08 13.51 15.78
N THR A 61 36.72 12.35 15.92
CA THR A 61 36.26 11.10 15.29
C THR A 61 35.04 10.55 16.03
N ALA A 62 35.00 10.68 17.36
CA ALA A 62 33.83 10.36 18.15
C ALA A 62 32.59 11.18 17.74
N GLN A 63 32.73 12.51 17.58
CA GLN A 63 31.63 13.36 17.12
C GLN A 63 31.18 13.06 15.69
N ALA A 64 32.10 12.68 14.80
CA ALA A 64 31.76 12.32 13.42
C ALA A 64 30.98 10.98 13.36
N LEU A 65 31.37 10.01 14.18
CA LEU A 65 30.67 8.73 14.33
C LEU A 65 29.27 8.93 14.90
N GLU A 66 29.13 9.79 15.91
CA GLU A 66 27.84 10.10 16.53
C GLU A 66 26.87 10.75 15.53
N ARG A 67 27.33 11.74 14.75
CA ARG A 67 26.53 12.36 13.69
C ARG A 67 26.09 11.37 12.63
N ARG A 68 26.96 10.42 12.28
CA ARG A 68 26.63 9.36 11.32
C ARG A 68 25.56 8.42 11.90
N ARG A 69 25.68 8.04 13.17
CA ARG A 69 24.70 7.20 13.88
C ARG A 69 23.32 7.83 13.87
N VAL A 70 23.22 9.08 14.30
CA VAL A 70 21.95 9.83 14.30
C VAL A 70 21.38 9.94 12.88
N GLY A 71 22.23 10.21 11.88
CA GLY A 71 21.80 10.25 10.48
C GLY A 71 21.22 8.93 9.97
N LEU A 72 21.80 7.79 10.35
CA LEU A 72 21.27 6.46 10.02
C LEU A 72 19.94 6.19 10.75
N ALA A 73 19.85 6.54 12.04
CA ALA A 73 18.63 6.38 12.82
C ALA A 73 17.45 7.18 12.25
N VAL A 74 17.68 8.43 11.83
CA VAL A 74 16.67 9.26 11.17
C VAL A 74 16.22 8.64 9.86
N ASN A 75 17.15 8.19 9.03
CA ASN A 75 16.83 7.56 7.76
C ASN A 75 16.01 6.28 7.96
N LEU A 76 16.39 5.44 8.92
CA LEU A 76 15.67 4.23 9.30
C LEU A 76 14.22 4.54 9.75
N ALA A 77 14.06 5.55 10.61
CA ALA A 77 12.75 5.98 11.08
C ALA A 77 11.87 6.52 9.94
N GLU A 78 12.41 7.34 9.04
CA GLU A 78 11.69 7.87 7.87
C GLU A 78 11.22 6.76 6.92
N GLN A 79 12.11 5.82 6.61
CA GLN A 79 11.78 4.67 5.76
C GLN A 79 10.71 3.79 6.39
N TYR A 80 10.79 3.54 7.71
CA TYR A 80 9.79 2.77 8.42
C TYR A 80 8.43 3.48 8.49
N VAL A 81 8.40 4.80 8.71
CA VAL A 81 7.16 5.60 8.66
C VAL A 81 6.55 5.55 7.26
N SER A 82 7.36 5.65 6.21
CA SER A 82 6.90 5.49 4.83
C SER A 82 6.29 4.10 4.59
N PHE A 83 6.95 3.04 5.07
CA PHE A 83 6.44 1.68 5.02
C PHE A 83 5.08 1.55 5.74
N LEU A 84 4.95 2.10 6.95
CA LEU A 84 3.68 2.08 7.70
C LEU A 84 2.55 2.76 6.93
N LYS A 85 2.82 3.91 6.29
CA LYS A 85 1.82 4.59 5.46
C LYS A 85 1.33 3.69 4.33
N HIS A 86 2.24 3.04 3.60
CA HIS A 86 1.87 2.11 2.53
C HIS A 86 1.07 0.92 3.09
N TRP A 87 1.48 0.35 4.21
CA TRP A 87 0.79 -0.79 4.83
C TRP A 87 -0.65 -0.44 5.24
N VAL A 88 -0.87 0.72 5.88
CA VAL A 88 -2.21 1.19 6.29
C VAL A 88 -3.12 1.42 5.08
N TRP A 89 -2.57 1.94 3.99
CA TRP A 89 -3.29 2.07 2.73
C TRP A 89 -3.68 0.71 2.17
N GLY A 90 -2.77 -0.26 2.14
CA GLY A 90 -3.08 -1.62 1.70
C GLY A 90 -4.18 -2.27 2.55
N GLU A 91 -4.16 -2.05 3.86
CA GLU A 91 -5.22 -2.53 4.76
C GLU A 91 -6.59 -1.91 4.41
N SER A 92 -6.61 -0.59 4.21
CA SER A 92 -7.82 0.17 3.89
C SER A 92 -8.40 -0.25 2.54
N ILE A 93 -7.55 -0.46 1.53
CA ILE A 93 -7.95 -0.92 0.20
C ILE A 93 -8.50 -2.35 0.25
N LEU A 94 -7.84 -3.28 0.95
CA LEU A 94 -8.36 -4.65 1.08
C LEU A 94 -9.72 -4.70 1.76
N GLU A 95 -9.92 -3.92 2.82
CA GLU A 95 -11.23 -3.84 3.48
C GLU A 95 -12.27 -3.21 2.56
N TRP A 96 -11.91 -2.18 1.81
CA TRP A 96 -12.81 -1.57 0.82
C TRP A 96 -13.19 -2.55 -0.31
N ILE A 97 -12.24 -3.34 -0.81
CA ILE A 97 -12.51 -4.41 -1.78
C ILE A 97 -13.53 -5.39 -1.19
N ARG A 98 -13.33 -5.84 0.06
CA ARG A 98 -14.27 -6.73 0.75
C ARG A 98 -15.68 -6.13 0.86
N GLN A 99 -15.79 -4.83 1.14
CA GLN A 99 -17.09 -4.12 1.16
C GLN A 99 -17.72 -4.03 -0.23
N CYS A 100 -16.91 -3.80 -1.25
CA CYS A 100 -17.37 -3.80 -2.64
C CYS A 100 -17.89 -5.19 -3.05
N GLU A 101 -17.17 -6.26 -2.71
CA GLU A 101 -17.59 -7.65 -2.97
C GLU A 101 -18.97 -7.94 -2.36
N ILE A 102 -19.18 -7.60 -1.08
CA ILE A 102 -20.49 -7.73 -0.41
C ILE A 102 -21.59 -6.93 -1.13
N THR A 103 -21.25 -5.71 -1.58
CA THR A 103 -22.18 -4.85 -2.33
C THR A 103 -22.55 -5.45 -3.69
N PHE A 104 -21.60 -6.10 -4.36
CA PHE A 104 -21.84 -6.78 -5.63
C PHE A 104 -22.66 -8.06 -5.43
N GLU A 105 -22.38 -8.83 -4.39
CA GLU A 105 -23.16 -10.01 -4.04
C GLU A 105 -24.61 -9.67 -3.73
N THR A 106 -24.89 -8.56 -3.06
CA THR A 106 -26.26 -8.13 -2.74
C THR A 106 -27.01 -7.55 -3.94
N ARG A 107 -26.32 -7.04 -4.97
CA ARG A 107 -26.91 -6.39 -6.15
C ARG A 107 -26.93 -7.34 -7.37
N PRO A 108 -28.11 -7.81 -7.83
CA PRO A 108 -28.20 -8.76 -8.94
C PRO A 108 -27.55 -8.31 -10.25
N SER A 109 -27.53 -7.00 -10.52
CA SER A 109 -26.91 -6.44 -11.74
C SER A 109 -25.37 -6.41 -11.70
N LEU A 110 -24.78 -6.44 -10.51
CA LEU A 110 -23.32 -6.38 -10.31
C LEU A 110 -22.73 -7.75 -9.99
N ARG A 111 -23.52 -8.64 -9.37
CA ARG A 111 -23.11 -10.00 -9.00
C ARG A 111 -22.42 -10.78 -10.13
N PRO A 112 -22.84 -10.73 -11.41
CA PRO A 112 -22.17 -11.46 -12.48
C PRO A 112 -20.76 -10.95 -12.77
N LEU A 113 -20.47 -9.68 -12.48
CA LEU A 113 -19.20 -9.03 -12.83
C LEU A 113 -18.01 -9.56 -12.01
N LEU A 114 -18.24 -10.16 -10.84
CA LEU A 114 -17.19 -10.72 -9.99
C LEU A 114 -17.17 -12.25 -9.98
N LYS A 115 -18.05 -12.91 -10.74
CA LYS A 115 -18.10 -14.38 -10.77
C LYS A 115 -17.05 -14.92 -11.73
N PRO A 116 -16.09 -15.74 -11.28
CA PRO A 116 -15.08 -16.33 -12.16
C PRO A 116 -15.70 -17.27 -13.22
N ASP A 117 -16.88 -17.82 -12.94
CA ASP A 117 -17.61 -18.73 -13.83
C ASP A 117 -18.29 -18.02 -15.02
N VAL A 118 -18.29 -16.68 -15.05
CA VAL A 118 -18.92 -15.88 -16.11
C VAL A 118 -17.86 -15.00 -16.75
N TRP A 119 -17.74 -15.05 -18.08
CA TRP A 119 -16.79 -14.22 -18.82
C TRP A 119 -17.53 -13.14 -19.63
N PRO A 120 -17.05 -11.89 -19.65
CA PRO A 120 -15.91 -11.33 -18.92
C PRO A 120 -16.23 -11.03 -17.44
N HIS A 121 -15.27 -11.29 -16.53
CA HIS A 121 -15.35 -10.91 -15.12
C HIS A 121 -14.19 -9.99 -14.72
N ALA A 122 -14.41 -9.23 -13.65
CA ALA A 122 -13.42 -8.40 -13.03
C ALA A 122 -12.72 -9.13 -11.88
N GLY A 123 -11.38 -9.11 -11.91
CA GLY A 123 -10.56 -9.63 -10.81
C GLY A 123 -10.48 -8.63 -9.64
N ARG A 124 -9.98 -9.06 -8.48
CA ARG A 124 -9.81 -8.16 -7.33
C ARG A 124 -8.82 -7.01 -7.59
N SER A 125 -7.83 -7.24 -8.44
CA SER A 125 -6.89 -6.21 -8.91
C SER A 125 -7.58 -5.06 -9.64
N SER A 126 -8.75 -5.31 -10.27
CA SER A 126 -9.51 -4.29 -10.98
C SER A 126 -9.94 -3.13 -10.08
N PHE A 127 -10.13 -3.35 -8.77
CA PHE A 127 -10.41 -2.29 -7.81
C PHE A 127 -9.20 -1.39 -7.58
N VAL A 128 -7.99 -1.95 -7.59
CA VAL A 128 -6.74 -1.16 -7.50
C VAL A 128 -6.55 -0.36 -8.78
N THR A 129 -6.75 -0.98 -9.94
CA THR A 129 -6.76 -0.29 -11.25
C THR A 129 -7.82 0.81 -11.31
N LEU A 130 -9.00 0.59 -10.74
CA LEU A 130 -10.06 1.60 -10.66
C LEU A 130 -9.65 2.83 -9.84
N LEU A 131 -8.89 2.64 -8.75
CA LEU A 131 -8.32 3.76 -7.97
C LEU A 131 -7.31 4.56 -8.79
N GLU A 132 -6.47 3.89 -9.57
CA GLU A 132 -5.49 4.52 -10.47
C GLU A 132 -6.17 5.30 -11.60
N ASP A 133 -7.08 4.65 -12.31
CA ASP A 133 -7.79 5.22 -13.47
C ASP A 133 -8.60 6.46 -13.08
N LYS A 134 -9.17 6.47 -11.86
CA LYS A 134 -9.89 7.62 -11.31
C LYS A 134 -9.00 8.65 -10.62
N ARG A 135 -7.67 8.41 -10.55
CA ARG A 135 -6.71 9.29 -9.88
C ARG A 135 -7.11 9.59 -8.43
N ALA A 136 -7.58 8.57 -7.71
CA ALA A 136 -7.98 8.70 -6.32
C ALA A 136 -6.83 9.32 -5.49
N PRO A 137 -7.08 10.28 -4.58
CA PRO A 137 -6.03 10.94 -3.82
C PRO A 137 -5.38 9.97 -2.83
N HIS A 138 -4.15 9.55 -3.09
CA HIS A 138 -3.43 8.54 -2.30
C HIS A 138 -2.14 9.06 -1.64
N GLN A 139 -1.98 10.39 -1.49
CA GLN A 139 -0.90 11.04 -0.71
C GLN A 139 0.53 10.58 -1.11
N GLY A 140 0.75 10.25 -2.38
CA GLY A 140 2.07 9.79 -2.88
C GLY A 140 2.40 8.32 -2.58
N VAL A 141 1.44 7.53 -2.07
CA VAL A 141 1.59 6.10 -1.80
C VAL A 141 1.49 5.28 -3.09
N ASN A 142 2.47 4.43 -3.36
CA ASN A 142 2.34 3.48 -4.47
C ASN A 142 1.32 2.38 -4.10
N LEU A 143 0.21 2.30 -4.83
CA LEU A 143 -0.92 1.40 -4.50
C LEU A 143 -0.56 -0.08 -4.63
N GLU A 144 0.23 -0.45 -5.65
CA GLU A 144 0.70 -1.84 -5.81
C GLU A 144 1.58 -2.25 -4.63
N ASN A 145 2.54 -1.42 -4.23
CA ASN A 145 3.39 -1.67 -3.08
C ASN A 145 2.59 -1.68 -1.77
N ALA A 146 1.61 -0.77 -1.61
CA ALA A 146 0.73 -0.74 -0.45
C ALA A 146 -0.03 -2.07 -0.29
N MET A 147 -0.64 -2.54 -1.38
CA MET A 147 -1.30 -3.84 -1.42
C MET A 147 -0.32 -4.98 -1.15
N GLY A 148 0.83 -4.96 -1.82
CA GLY A 148 1.91 -5.93 -1.63
C GLY A 148 2.33 -6.07 -0.17
N TYR A 149 2.65 -4.95 0.50
CA TYR A 149 3.03 -4.96 1.91
C TYR A 149 1.94 -5.53 2.81
N ARG A 150 0.67 -5.20 2.55
CA ARG A 150 -0.43 -5.73 3.34
C ARG A 150 -0.67 -7.22 3.09
N LEU A 151 -0.45 -7.69 1.86
CA LEU A 151 -0.56 -9.10 1.50
C LEU A 151 0.57 -9.93 2.12
N THR A 152 1.79 -9.38 2.18
CA THR A 152 2.94 -10.01 2.84
C THR A 152 2.80 -10.00 4.37
N PHE A 153 2.38 -8.88 4.95
CA PHE A 153 2.36 -8.67 6.40
C PHE A 153 0.94 -8.45 6.91
N ARG A 154 0.44 -9.37 7.75
CA ARG A 154 -0.87 -9.25 8.39
C ARG A 154 -0.94 -8.09 9.39
N GLN A 155 0.18 -7.77 10.01
CA GLN A 155 0.40 -6.62 10.89
C GLN A 155 1.77 -6.03 10.51
N PRO A 156 1.99 -4.71 10.65
CA PRO A 156 3.28 -4.14 10.34
C PRO A 156 4.33 -4.75 11.27
N PRO A 157 5.44 -5.30 10.73
CA PRO A 157 6.53 -5.80 11.55
C PRO A 157 7.10 -4.66 12.41
N PRO A 158 7.42 -4.89 13.68
CA PRO A 158 8.08 -3.89 14.52
C PRO A 158 9.40 -3.38 13.91
N ILE A 159 9.73 -2.11 14.19
CA ILE A 159 10.95 -1.46 13.65
C ILE A 159 12.25 -2.22 13.96
N HIS A 160 12.34 -2.93 15.09
CA HIS A 160 13.53 -3.72 15.45
C HIS A 160 13.78 -4.95 14.56
N PHE A 161 12.81 -5.35 13.73
CA PHE A 161 13.04 -6.36 12.72
C PHE A 161 13.75 -5.81 11.48
N PHE A 162 13.81 -4.48 11.29
CA PHE A 162 14.46 -3.85 10.16
C PHE A 162 15.93 -3.56 10.48
N SER A 163 16.86 -4.14 9.74
CA SER A 163 18.26 -3.69 9.71
C SER A 163 18.42 -2.48 8.78
N ASP A 164 19.48 -1.69 9.00
CA ASP A 164 19.73 -0.36 8.39
C ASP A 164 19.55 -0.31 6.86
N LYS A 165 19.67 -1.45 6.16
CA LYS A 165 19.61 -1.49 4.68
C LYS A 165 18.91 -2.69 4.06
N PHE A 166 19.11 -3.90 4.59
CA PHE A 166 18.79 -5.12 3.85
C PHE A 166 17.29 -5.31 3.60
N LEU A 167 16.46 -5.07 4.61
CA LEU A 167 15.02 -5.31 4.48
C LEU A 167 14.31 -4.25 3.65
N PHE A 168 14.74 -2.98 3.71
CA PHE A 168 14.15 -1.94 2.87
C PHE A 168 14.44 -2.12 1.38
N PHE A 169 15.63 -2.60 1.02
CA PHE A 169 15.95 -2.90 -0.38
C PHE A 169 15.14 -4.08 -0.94
N LEU A 170 14.76 -5.04 -0.08
CA LEU A 170 13.92 -6.18 -0.49
C LEU A 170 12.43 -5.86 -0.47
N ASN A 171 12.01 -4.90 0.36
CA ASN A 171 10.61 -4.61 0.61
C ASN A 171 9.82 -4.25 -0.64
N SER A 172 10.36 -3.40 -1.52
CA SER A 172 9.69 -3.06 -2.78
C SER A 172 9.53 -4.28 -3.69
N SER A 173 10.57 -5.11 -3.83
CA SER A 173 10.55 -6.33 -4.62
C SER A 173 9.58 -7.38 -4.06
N ILE A 174 9.56 -7.55 -2.73
CA ILE A 174 8.63 -8.47 -2.05
C ILE A 174 7.19 -7.98 -2.23
N ALA A 175 6.94 -6.69 -2.03
CA ALA A 175 5.61 -6.11 -2.19
C ALA A 175 5.12 -6.24 -3.64
N ALA A 176 5.95 -5.88 -4.61
CA ALA A 176 5.63 -6.03 -6.03
C ALA A 176 5.30 -7.48 -6.38
N ASN A 177 6.15 -8.44 -5.98
CA ASN A 177 5.91 -9.86 -6.25
C ASN A 177 4.63 -10.37 -5.57
N ALA A 178 4.36 -9.96 -4.32
CA ALA A 178 3.15 -10.33 -3.61
C ALA A 178 1.90 -9.79 -4.30
N TYR A 179 1.93 -8.52 -4.74
CA TYR A 179 0.85 -7.90 -5.50
C TYR A 179 0.63 -8.61 -6.84
N GLN A 180 1.68 -8.82 -7.63
CA GLN A 180 1.57 -9.48 -8.95
C GLN A 180 1.05 -10.91 -8.83
N THR A 181 1.51 -11.66 -7.82
CA THR A 181 1.00 -13.01 -7.53
C THR A 181 -0.48 -12.97 -7.17
N TRP A 182 -0.90 -12.04 -6.31
CA TRP A 182 -2.30 -11.88 -5.90
C TRP A 182 -3.20 -11.43 -7.06
N ALA A 183 -2.73 -10.48 -7.88
CA ALA A 183 -3.44 -9.98 -9.05
C ALA A 183 -3.61 -11.08 -10.11
N GLY A 184 -2.57 -11.91 -10.32
CA GLY A 184 -2.61 -13.05 -11.25
C GLY A 184 -3.34 -14.28 -10.73
N SER A 185 -3.59 -14.39 -9.41
CA SER A 185 -4.26 -15.55 -8.80
C SER A 185 -5.72 -15.70 -9.21
N ALA A 186 -6.33 -14.69 -9.84
CA ALA A 186 -7.72 -14.75 -10.31
C ALA A 186 -7.93 -15.69 -11.52
N GLY A 187 -6.87 -16.14 -12.19
CA GLY A 187 -6.94 -17.07 -13.31
C GLY A 187 -7.53 -16.48 -14.59
N GLY A 188 -6.72 -16.43 -15.66
CA GLY A 188 -7.16 -16.00 -17.00
C GLY A 188 -7.41 -14.49 -17.16
N ASP A 189 -7.71 -14.07 -18.40
CA ASP A 189 -7.98 -12.69 -18.86
C ASP A 189 -9.12 -12.02 -18.07
N SER A 190 -8.83 -11.60 -16.84
CA SER A 190 -9.73 -10.79 -16.03
C SER A 190 -9.74 -9.36 -16.57
N ALA A 191 -10.92 -8.86 -16.87
CA ALA A 191 -11.11 -7.49 -17.34
C ALA A 191 -11.13 -6.52 -16.15
N SER A 192 -10.93 -5.24 -16.41
CA SER A 192 -10.99 -4.18 -15.40
C SER A 192 -12.42 -3.65 -15.23
N LEU A 193 -12.72 -3.07 -14.07
CA LEU A 193 -13.97 -2.35 -13.85
C LEU A 193 -13.92 -1.01 -14.59
N PRO A 194 -14.91 -0.68 -15.43
CA PRO A 194 -14.91 0.58 -16.18
C PRO A 194 -15.03 1.81 -15.26
N PRO A 195 -14.06 2.73 -15.24
CA PRO A 195 -14.02 3.85 -14.30
C PRO A 195 -15.21 4.81 -14.41
N GLU A 196 -15.78 4.97 -15.60
CA GLU A 196 -16.94 5.83 -15.86
C GLU A 196 -18.25 5.27 -15.28
N ARG A 197 -18.29 3.96 -14.96
CA ARG A 197 -19.50 3.28 -14.47
C ARG A 197 -19.58 3.21 -12.95
N PHE A 198 -18.52 3.58 -12.24
CA PHE A 198 -18.45 3.53 -10.78
C PHE A 198 -18.15 4.89 -10.18
N ARG A 199 -18.71 5.16 -9.00
CA ARG A 199 -18.41 6.35 -8.18
C ARG A 199 -18.18 5.93 -6.74
N PHE A 200 -17.23 6.58 -6.08
CA PHE A 200 -17.02 6.42 -4.63
C PHE A 200 -16.39 7.67 -4.03
N PHE A 201 -16.40 7.73 -2.72
CA PHE A 201 -15.73 8.77 -1.96
C PHE A 201 -14.50 8.17 -1.32
N VAL A 202 -13.40 8.91 -1.33
CA VAL A 202 -12.24 8.61 -0.50
C VAL A 202 -12.36 9.48 0.74
N THR A 203 -12.54 8.85 1.89
CA THR A 203 -12.70 9.51 3.17
C THR A 203 -11.43 9.29 3.99
N GLY A 204 -10.66 10.36 4.14
CA GLY A 204 -9.54 10.48 5.07
C GLY A 204 -9.68 11.76 5.88
N THR A 205 -8.63 12.58 5.96
CA THR A 205 -8.65 13.92 6.58
C THR A 205 -9.47 14.96 5.80
N GLU A 206 -9.77 14.72 4.52
CA GLU A 206 -10.73 15.50 3.72
C GLU A 206 -11.62 14.56 2.91
N ILE A 207 -12.93 14.83 2.86
CA ILE A 207 -13.87 14.07 2.03
C ILE A 207 -13.76 14.58 0.59
N ARG A 208 -13.37 13.71 -0.35
CA ARG A 208 -13.34 14.05 -1.78
C ARG A 208 -14.02 12.97 -2.62
N GLN A 209 -14.89 13.41 -3.53
CA GLN A 209 -15.58 12.54 -4.48
C GLN A 209 -14.66 12.18 -5.65
N VAL A 210 -14.70 10.90 -6.06
CA VAL A 210 -13.84 10.29 -7.10
C VAL A 210 -14.67 9.47 -8.09
#